data_AF-A0A3C0QXC6-F1
#
_entry.id   AF-A0A3C0QXC6-F1
#
_cell.length_a   1.000
_cell.length_b   1.000
_cell.length_c   1.000
_cell.angle_alpha   90.00
_cell.angle_beta   90.00
_cell.angle_gamma   90.00
#
_symmetry.space_group_name_H-M   'P 1'
#
loop_
_entity.id
_entity.type
_entity.pdbx_description
1 polymer ?
#
loop_
_entity_poly.entity_id
_entity_poly.type
_entity_poly.pdbx_seq_one_letter_code
_entity_poly.pdbx_strand_id
1 'polypeptide(L)'
;MKNFIKTLVISIILLAPLLLHGQQPEVVMTTRPNVVKINLISPLLRTASVFYERALSTTTSAQLGVFYSGYTSFETVFQGVGITPEFRFYLS
;
A
#
# COMPACT_ATOMS: atom_id res chain seq x y z
N MET A 1 16.56 27.41 -16.20
CA MET A 1 16.09 27.32 -14.79
C MET A 1 14.80 26.51 -14.63
N LYS A 2 13.74 26.75 -15.41
CA LYS A 2 12.44 26.04 -15.33
C LYS A 2 12.53 24.50 -15.46
N ASN A 3 13.45 23.99 -16.28
CA ASN A 3 13.62 22.54 -16.49
C ASN A 3 14.36 21.86 -15.34
N PHE A 4 15.28 22.57 -14.70
CA PHE A 4 16.00 22.07 -13.52
C PHE A 4 15.06 21.88 -12.33
N ILE A 5 14.15 22.83 -12.11
CA ILE A 5 13.13 22.74 -11.05
C ILE A 5 12.19 21.55 -11.29
N LYS A 6 11.79 21.29 -12.55
CA LYS A 6 10.97 20.12 -12.89
C LYS A 6 11.69 18.80 -12.62
N THR A 7 12.95 18.69 -13.03
CA THR A 7 13.76 17.48 -12.79
C THR A 7 13.98 17.25 -11.28
N LEU A 8 14.18 18.31 -10.51
CA LEU A 8 14.33 18.24 -9.06
C LEU A 8 13.04 17.75 -8.37
N VAL A 9 11.89 18.30 -8.77
CA VAL A 9 10.58 17.88 -8.23
C VAL A 9 10.26 16.43 -8.57
N ILE A 10 10.55 15.98 -9.81
CA ILE A 10 10.35 14.59 -10.23
C ILE A 10 11.27 13.65 -9.45
N SER A 11 12.52 14.04 -9.21
CA SER A 11 13.48 13.25 -8.41
C SER A 11 13.03 13.10 -6.95
N ILE A 12 12.51 14.17 -6.34
CA ILE A 12 11.98 14.13 -4.96
C ILE A 12 10.77 13.21 -4.85
N ILE A 13 9.87 13.23 -5.84
CA ILE A 13 8.69 12.34 -5.89
C ILE A 13 9.10 10.87 -6.07
N LEU A 14 10.15 10.59 -6.86
CA LEU A 14 10.67 9.24 -7.07
C LEU A 14 11.49 8.70 -5.89
N LEU A 15 12.14 9.58 -5.11
CA LEU A 15 12.97 9.21 -3.96
C LEU A 15 12.19 9.11 -2.64
N ALA A 16 11.07 9.83 -2.52
CA ALA A 16 10.18 9.80 -1.35
C ALA A 16 9.71 8.39 -0.96
N PRO A 17 9.27 7.51 -1.88
CA PRO A 17 8.88 6.16 -1.48
C PRO A 17 10.06 5.39 -0.86
N LEU A 18 11.32 5.53 -1.34
CA LEU A 18 12.48 4.87 -0.72
C LEU A 18 12.73 5.30 0.73
N LEU A 19 12.39 6.54 1.10
CA LEU A 19 12.55 7.06 2.45
C LEU A 19 11.39 6.69 3.39
N LEU A 20 10.20 6.38 2.85
CA LEU A 20 9.03 5.96 3.63
C LEU A 20 8.91 4.43 3.82
N HIS A 21 9.76 3.60 3.19
CA HIS A 21 9.80 2.16 3.46
C HIS A 21 10.25 1.79 4.89
N GLY A 22 10.71 2.76 5.69
CA GLY A 22 11.30 2.54 7.01
C GLY A 22 10.54 3.10 8.21
N GLN A 23 9.42 3.79 8.03
CA GLN A 23 8.63 4.32 9.16
C GLN A 23 7.34 3.53 9.34
N GLN A 24 7.50 2.24 9.63
CA GLN A 24 6.43 1.50 10.28
C GLN A 24 6.34 2.08 11.71
N PRO A 25 5.20 2.64 12.14
CA PRO A 25 5.07 3.11 13.51
C PRO A 25 5.45 1.97 14.46
N GLU A 26 6.37 2.23 15.38
CA GLU A 26 6.74 1.29 16.43
C GLU A 26 5.48 1.01 17.25
N VAL A 27 4.84 -0.13 16.98
CA VAL A 27 3.65 -0.56 17.70
C VAL A 27 4.13 -0.92 19.08
N VAL A 28 3.93 -0.02 20.05
CA VAL A 28 3.94 -0.37 21.47
C VAL A 28 3.04 -1.59 21.62
N MET A 29 3.66 -2.73 21.97
CA MET A 29 3.06 -4.07 22.06
C MET A 29 2.03 -4.15 23.20
N THR A 30 0.98 -3.34 23.10
CA THR A 30 -0.35 -3.80 23.48
C THR A 30 -0.76 -4.73 22.34
N THR A 31 -0.97 -6.01 22.62
CA THR A 31 -1.38 -7.03 21.64
C THR A 31 -2.59 -6.53 20.86
N ARG A 32 -2.35 -5.86 19.72
CA ARG A 32 -3.41 -5.43 18.80
C ARG A 32 -3.46 -6.50 17.73
N PRO A 33 -4.36 -7.48 17.86
CA PRO A 33 -4.40 -8.61 16.92
C PRO A 33 -4.85 -8.18 15.53
N ASN A 34 -5.26 -6.93 15.32
CA ASN A 34 -5.86 -6.47 14.07
C ASN A 34 -5.21 -5.16 13.57
N VAL A 35 -4.96 -5.09 12.26
CA VAL A 35 -4.40 -3.91 11.58
C VAL A 35 -5.24 -3.61 10.34
N VAL A 36 -5.61 -2.34 10.14
CA VAL A 36 -6.20 -1.86 8.89
C VAL A 36 -5.15 -1.07 8.13
N LYS A 37 -4.96 -1.38 6.86
CA LYS A 37 -3.98 -0.75 5.98
C LYS A 37 -4.70 -0.12 4.79
N ILE A 38 -4.27 1.07 4.40
CA ILE A 38 -4.78 1.78 3.24
C ILE A 38 -3.61 2.28 2.41
N ASN A 39 -3.76 2.33 1.09
CA ASN A 39 -2.75 2.90 0.22
C ASN A 39 -3.10 4.37 -0.10
N LEU A 40 -2.32 5.30 0.45
CA LEU A 40 -2.53 6.74 0.27
C LEU A 40 -2.13 7.26 -1.13
N ILE A 41 -1.36 6.48 -1.90
CA ILE A 41 -0.94 6.84 -3.26
C ILE A 41 -2.01 6.44 -4.29
N SER A 42 -2.84 5.46 -3.95
CA SER A 42 -3.87 4.91 -4.84
C SER A 42 -4.78 5.97 -5.50
N PRO A 43 -5.27 7.03 -4.81
CA PRO A 43 -6.09 8.07 -5.45
C PRO A 43 -5.43 8.76 -6.64
N LEU A 44 -4.11 8.96 -6.62
CA LEU A 44 -3.36 9.57 -7.73
C LEU A 44 -3.41 8.69 -9.00
N LEU A 45 -3.41 7.38 -8.81
CA LEU A 45 -3.49 6.39 -9.89
C LEU A 45 -4.94 5.95 -10.18
N ARG A 46 -5.94 6.65 -9.61
CA ARG A 46 -7.37 6.30 -9.70
C ARG A 46 -7.67 4.89 -9.20
N THR A 47 -6.88 4.39 -8.26
CA THR A 47 -7.13 3.14 -7.57
C THR A 47 -7.52 3.41 -6.13
N ALA A 48 -8.03 2.42 -5.43
CA ALA A 48 -8.21 2.44 -3.99
C ALA A 48 -7.98 1.03 -3.45
N SER A 49 -7.37 0.90 -2.28
CA SER A 49 -7.23 -0.39 -1.62
C SER A 49 -7.26 -0.26 -0.10
N VAL A 50 -7.92 -1.22 0.52
CA VAL A 50 -8.05 -1.36 1.96
C VAL A 50 -7.76 -2.82 2.30
N PHE A 51 -6.97 -3.04 3.35
CA PHE A 51 -6.61 -4.37 3.82
C PHE A 51 -6.88 -4.47 5.31
N TYR A 52 -7.55 -5.54 5.72
CA TYR A 52 -7.69 -5.92 7.12
C TYR A 52 -6.82 -7.15 7.38
N GLU A 53 -5.90 -7.04 8.33
CA GLU A 53 -5.02 -8.12 8.75
C GLU A 53 -5.29 -8.48 10.21
N ARG A 54 -5.30 -9.78 10.49
CA ARG A 54 -5.40 -10.33 11.84
C ARG A 54 -4.25 -11.28 12.12
N ALA A 55 -3.51 -11.04 13.20
CA ALA A 55 -2.58 -12.00 13.75
C ALA A 55 -3.35 -13.19 14.33
N LEU A 56 -2.99 -14.40 13.91
CA LEU A 56 -3.59 -15.65 14.36
C LEU A 56 -2.71 -16.34 15.42
N SER A 57 -1.40 -16.17 15.31
CA SER A 57 -0.39 -16.59 16.30
C SER A 57 0.80 -15.64 16.27
N THR A 58 1.86 -15.96 17.01
CA THR A 58 3.15 -15.25 16.91
C THR A 58 3.83 -15.40 15.54
N THR A 59 3.48 -16.43 14.77
CA THR A 59 4.10 -16.79 13.49
C THR A 59 3.11 -16.85 12.33
N THR A 60 1.85 -16.47 12.54
CA THR A 60 0.84 -16.51 11.47
C THR A 60 -0.09 -15.31 11.48
N SER A 61 -0.49 -14.88 10.28
CA SER A 61 -1.54 -13.89 10.10
C SER A 61 -2.42 -14.20 8.88
N ALA A 62 -3.67 -13.74 8.93
CA ALA A 62 -4.57 -13.76 7.79
C ALA A 62 -4.94 -12.32 7.42
N GLN A 63 -5.00 -12.04 6.14
CA GLN A 63 -5.35 -10.74 5.60
C GLN A 63 -6.43 -10.87 4.53
N LEU A 64 -7.36 -9.93 4.52
CA LEU A 64 -8.32 -9.76 3.45
C LEU A 64 -8.19 -8.33 2.90
N GLY A 65 -7.83 -8.24 1.63
CA GLY A 65 -7.80 -7.00 0.86
C GLY A 65 -9.05 -6.84 0.00
N VAL A 66 -9.50 -5.60 -0.16
CA VAL A 66 -10.41 -5.18 -1.22
C VAL A 66 -9.76 -4.02 -1.95
N PHE A 67 -9.78 -4.07 -3.28
CA PHE A 67 -9.26 -2.99 -4.09
C PHE A 67 -10.20 -2.65 -5.24
N TYR A 68 -10.12 -1.42 -5.69
CA TYR A 68 -10.74 -0.92 -6.90
C TYR A 68 -9.63 -0.36 -7.81
N SER A 69 -9.71 -0.69 -9.10
CA SER A 69 -8.92 -0.05 -10.13
C SER A 69 -9.84 0.79 -11.00
N GLY A 70 -9.49 2.05 -11.20
CA GLY A 70 -10.07 2.97 -12.17
C GLY A 70 -9.07 3.36 -13.27
N TYR A 71 -8.00 2.58 -13.43
CA TYR A 71 -6.88 2.92 -14.30
C TYR A 71 -7.26 2.84 -15.78
N THR A 72 -6.76 3.77 -16.57
CA THR A 72 -6.95 3.81 -18.02
C THR A 72 -5.62 4.15 -18.67
N SER A 73 -5.23 3.37 -19.67
CA SER A 73 -4.00 3.57 -20.43
C SER A 73 -4.32 3.54 -21.91
N PHE A 74 -4.09 4.66 -22.59
CA PHE A 74 -4.51 4.90 -23.98
C PHE A 74 -6.02 4.66 -24.14
N GLU A 75 -6.41 3.62 -24.87
CA GLU A 75 -7.81 3.22 -25.11
C GLU A 75 -8.24 2.02 -24.26
N THR A 76 -7.32 1.44 -23.47
CA THR A 76 -7.62 0.27 -22.64
C THR A 76 -8.02 0.70 -21.24
N VAL A 77 -9.23 0.29 -20.85
CA VAL A 77 -9.82 0.57 -19.54
C VAL A 77 -9.60 -0.63 -18.61
N PHE A 78 -8.89 -0.42 -17.50
CA PHE A 78 -8.69 -1.41 -16.45
C PHE A 78 -9.52 -1.03 -15.22
N GLN A 79 -10.83 -1.21 -15.34
CA GLN A 79 -11.80 -0.91 -14.29
C GLN A 79 -12.33 -2.16 -13.62
N GLY A 80 -12.39 -2.17 -12.30
CA GLY A 80 -12.97 -3.29 -11.57
C GLY A 80 -12.69 -3.28 -10.08
N VAL A 81 -13.37 -4.19 -9.38
CA VAL A 81 -13.16 -4.49 -7.97
C VAL A 81 -12.49 -5.85 -7.86
N GLY A 82 -11.55 -5.99 -6.94
CA GLY A 82 -10.93 -7.26 -6.61
C GLY A 82 -10.89 -7.50 -5.10
N ILE A 83 -10.83 -8.78 -4.74
CA ILE A 83 -10.61 -9.25 -3.38
C ILE A 83 -9.29 -10.00 -3.33
N THR A 84 -8.58 -9.91 -2.21
CA THR A 84 -7.27 -10.53 -2.04
C THR A 84 -7.21 -11.24 -0.70
N PRO A 85 -7.58 -12.53 -0.64
CA PRO A 85 -7.33 -13.34 0.54
C PRO A 85 -5.85 -13.72 0.61
N GLU A 86 -5.23 -13.52 1.76
CA GLU A 86 -3.82 -13.84 1.98
C GLU A 86 -3.60 -14.49 3.36
N PHE A 87 -2.80 -15.55 3.39
CA PHE A 87 -2.36 -16.20 4.62
C PHE A 87 -0.83 -16.14 4.69
N ARG A 88 -0.30 -15.70 5.83
CA ARG A 88 1.13 -15.51 6.04
C ARG A 88 1.63 -16.44 7.14
N PHE A 89 2.72 -17.13 6.85
CA PHE A 89 3.48 -17.95 7.79
C PHE A 89 4.90 -17.41 7.89
N TYR A 90 5.34 -17.09 9.10
CA TYR A 90 6.67 -16.60 9.42
C TYR A 90 7.49 -17.75 10.02
N LEU A 91 8.68 -17.99 9.47
CA LEU A 91 9.55 -19.10 9.90
C LEU A 91 10.22 -18.86 11.25
N SER A 92 10.25 -17.62 11.73
CA SER A 92 10.86 -17.19 13.00
C SER A 92 10.30 -15.85 13.44
#